data_AF-A0A0M8MNT0-F1
#
_entry.id   AF-A0A0M8MNT0-F1
#
_cell.length_a   1.000
_cell.length_b   1.000
_cell.length_c   1.000
_cell.angle_alpha   90.00
_cell.angle_beta   90.00
_cell.angle_gamma   90.00
#
_symmetry.space_group_name_H-M   'P 1'
#
loop_
_entity.id
_entity.type
_entity.pdbx_description
1 polymer ?
#
loop_
_entity_poly.entity_id
_entity_poly.type
_entity_poly.pdbx_seq_one_letter_code
_entity_poly.pdbx_strand_id
1 'polypeptide(L)'
;MLPYLQGGYIVTVPDKQGKEHAFASGLIEGHHTPDGVCGALKFDKPTFSDNAKVIGRGYSSGPSQIGRASQLLAGYTPELPMVVGTMVARLQVKWQTGFFGLS
;
A
#
# COMPACT_ATOMS: atom_id res chain seq x y z
N MET A 1 -1.06 3.44 -14.38
CA MET A 1 -2.37 4.02 -14.02
C MET A 1 -3.35 3.93 -15.18
N LEU A 2 -3.01 4.43 -16.38
CA LEU A 2 -3.85 4.36 -17.59
C LEU A 2 -4.56 3.02 -17.87
N PRO A 3 -3.91 1.84 -17.83
CA PRO A 3 -4.62 0.58 -18.08
C PRO A 3 -5.71 0.27 -17.05
N TYR A 4 -5.58 0.75 -15.80
CA TYR A 4 -6.60 0.57 -14.77
C TYR A 4 -7.79 1.49 -14.99
N LEU A 5 -7.55 2.76 -15.33
CA LEU A 5 -8.63 3.69 -15.63
C LEU A 5 -9.43 3.26 -16.88
N GLN A 6 -8.74 2.80 -17.93
CA GLN A 6 -9.39 2.25 -19.13
C GLN A 6 -10.16 0.95 -18.84
N GLY A 7 -9.69 0.17 -17.86
CA GLY A 7 -10.38 -1.03 -17.39
C GLY A 7 -11.57 -0.77 -16.46
N GLY A 8 -11.93 0.50 -16.19
CA GLY A 8 -13.05 0.85 -15.32
C GLY A 8 -12.75 0.76 -13.82
N TYR A 9 -11.47 0.65 -13.43
CA TYR A 9 -11.10 0.61 -12.01
C TYR A 9 -11.14 2.01 -11.40
N ILE A 10 -11.63 2.09 -10.17
CA ILE A 10 -11.40 3.24 -9.30
C ILE A 10 -9.99 3.11 -8.72
N VAL A 11 -9.17 4.15 -8.87
CA VAL A 11 -7.77 4.15 -8.43
C VAL A 11 -7.59 5.16 -7.30
N THR A 12 -7.07 4.70 -6.16
CA THR A 12 -6.60 5.55 -5.07
C THR A 12 -5.08 5.51 -4.98
N VAL A 13 -4.46 6.66 -4.69
CA VAL A 13 -3.01 6.81 -4.53
C VAL A 13 -2.76 7.49 -3.19
N PRO A 14 -2.68 6.74 -2.09
CA PRO A 14 -2.46 7.31 -0.76
C PRO A 14 -1.06 7.91 -0.64
N ASP A 15 -0.95 9.05 0.03
CA ASP A 15 0.34 9.58 0.48
C ASP A 15 0.87 8.69 1.61
N LYS A 16 1.76 7.78 1.24
CA LYS A 16 2.34 6.78 2.15
C LYS A 16 3.22 7.37 3.22
N GLN A 17 3.84 8.52 2.95
CA GLN A 17 4.79 9.13 3.86
C GLN A 17 4.09 10.03 4.89
N GLY A 18 2.88 10.49 4.54
CA GLY A 18 2.12 11.44 5.32
C GLY A 18 2.86 12.76 5.50
N LYS A 19 2.36 13.58 6.43
CA LYS A 19 2.82 14.95 6.65
C LYS A 19 4.30 15.07 7.03
N GLU A 20 4.86 14.02 7.63
CA GLU A 20 6.25 14.00 8.10
C GLU A 20 7.25 13.49 7.04
N HIS A 21 6.80 13.20 5.83
CA HIS A 21 7.65 12.69 4.75
C HIS A 21 8.47 11.45 5.17
N ALA A 22 7.90 10.56 5.99
CA ALA A 22 8.57 9.44 6.63
C ALA A 22 8.92 8.29 5.65
N PHE A 23 9.87 8.53 4.75
CA PHE A 23 10.34 7.56 3.75
C PHE A 23 10.85 6.27 4.40
N ALA A 24 10.45 5.13 3.83
CA ALA A 24 10.85 3.80 4.27
C ALA A 24 10.44 3.45 5.72
N SER A 25 9.56 4.25 6.33
CA SER A 25 8.93 3.90 7.59
C SER A 25 7.83 2.87 7.34
N GLY A 26 8.17 1.60 7.50
CA GLY A 26 7.17 0.53 7.35
C GLY A 26 5.98 0.68 8.30
N LEU A 27 6.13 1.34 9.44
CA LEU A 27 4.99 1.64 10.32
C LEU A 27 4.05 2.65 9.66
N ILE A 28 4.56 3.83 9.30
CA ILE A 28 3.73 4.90 8.73
C ILE A 28 3.16 4.50 7.37
N GLU A 29 4.01 4.01 6.47
CA GLU A 29 3.62 3.60 5.12
C GLU A 29 2.61 2.44 5.14
N GLY A 30 2.72 1.56 6.14
CA GLY A 30 1.80 0.43 6.32
C GLY A 30 0.39 0.83 6.75
N HIS A 31 0.23 1.87 7.57
CA HIS A 31 -1.07 2.32 8.07
C HIS A 31 -1.75 3.29 7.11
N HIS A 32 -1.00 4.22 6.50
CA HIS A 32 -1.59 5.21 5.59
C HIS A 32 -2.18 4.60 4.32
N THR A 33 -1.66 3.44 3.87
CA THR A 33 -2.23 2.72 2.73
C THR A 33 -3.66 2.22 2.97
N PRO A 34 -3.95 1.36 3.96
CA PRO A 34 -5.30 0.93 4.25
C PRO A 34 -6.21 2.09 4.68
N ASP A 35 -5.70 3.10 5.39
CA ASP A 35 -6.47 4.31 5.73
C ASP A 35 -6.93 5.06 4.47
N GLY A 36 -6.04 5.23 3.49
CA GLY A 36 -6.38 5.85 2.21
C GLY A 36 -7.36 5.02 1.37
N VAL A 37 -7.34 3.69 1.49
CA VAL A 37 -8.35 2.81 0.88
C VAL A 37 -9.69 2.99 1.58
N CYS A 38 -9.73 2.96 2.91
CA CYS A 38 -10.93 3.21 3.70
C CYS A 38 -11.54 4.58 3.40
N GLY A 39 -10.70 5.62 3.32
CA GLY A 39 -11.12 6.97 2.94
C GLY A 39 -11.71 7.01 1.53
N ALA A 40 -11.11 6.30 0.57
CA ALA A 40 -11.63 6.21 -0.79
C ALA A 40 -12.99 5.47 -0.84
N LEU A 41 -13.16 4.38 -0.09
CA LEU A 41 -14.41 3.60 -0.04
C LEU A 41 -15.55 4.35 0.64
N LYS A 42 -15.24 5.22 1.61
CA LYS A 42 -16.21 6.08 2.31
C LYS A 42 -16.48 7.39 1.58
N PHE A 43 -15.81 7.64 0.45
CA PHE A 43 -16.02 8.85 -0.33
C PHE A 43 -17.36 8.77 -1.06
N ASP A 44 -18.16 9.83 -0.96
CA ASP A 44 -19.56 9.87 -1.37
C ASP A 44 -19.80 9.92 -2.89
N LYS A 45 -18.78 10.26 -3.68
CA LYS A 45 -18.91 10.45 -5.13
C LYS A 45 -18.90 9.15 -5.95
N PRO A 46 -17.92 8.24 -5.77
CA PRO A 46 -17.95 6.95 -6.46
C PRO A 46 -18.90 5.97 -5.77
N THR A 47 -19.90 5.47 -6.48
CA THR A 47 -20.71 4.34 -6.00
C THR A 47 -19.90 3.06 -6.15
N PHE A 48 -19.39 2.52 -5.05
CA PHE A 48 -18.82 1.17 -5.01
C PHE A 48 -19.93 0.12 -4.93
N SER A 49 -19.69 -1.07 -5.46
CA SER A 49 -20.53 -2.22 -5.12
C SER A 49 -20.26 -2.65 -3.68
N ASP A 50 -21.26 -3.22 -3.00
CA ASP A 50 -21.13 -3.73 -1.61
C ASP A 50 -20.02 -4.78 -1.44
N ASN A 51 -19.55 -5.36 -2.55
CA ASN A 51 -18.50 -6.38 -2.61
C ASN A 51 -17.24 -5.91 -3.38
N ALA A 52 -17.02 -4.59 -3.47
CA ALA A 52 -15.89 -4.03 -4.20
C ALA A 52 -14.55 -4.62 -3.72
N LYS A 53 -13.82 -5.25 -4.64
CA LYS A 53 -12.52 -5.85 -4.35
C LYS A 53 -11.42 -4.80 -4.45
N VAL A 54 -10.52 -4.77 -3.48
CA VAL A 54 -9.38 -3.86 -3.49
C VAL A 54 -8.13 -4.62 -3.91
N ILE A 55 -7.34 -4.05 -4.83
CA ILE A 55 -6.05 -4.62 -5.27
C ILE A 55 -4.95 -3.59 -5.04
N GLY A 56 -3.90 -3.98 -4.30
CA GLY A 56 -2.72 -3.14 -4.08
C GLY A 56 -1.62 -3.44 -5.09
N ARG A 57 -1.07 -2.41 -5.75
CA ARG A 57 0.09 -2.52 -6.67
C ARG A 57 1.12 -1.43 -6.36
N GLY A 58 2.40 -1.80 -6.37
CA GLY A 58 3.51 -0.86 -6.17
C GLY A 58 4.72 -1.17 -7.08
N TYR A 59 5.56 -0.17 -7.33
CA TYR A 59 6.84 -0.30 -8.06
C TYR A 59 7.97 0.27 -7.20
N SER A 60 9.20 -0.22 -7.38
CA SER A 60 10.39 0.19 -6.60
C SER A 60 10.21 -0.02 -5.09
N SER A 61 9.90 1.01 -4.29
CA SER A 61 9.59 0.90 -2.86
C SER A 61 8.12 0.52 -2.58
N GLY A 62 7.26 0.63 -3.59
CA GLY A 62 5.83 0.32 -3.47
C GLY A 62 5.52 -1.12 -3.05
N PRO A 63 6.25 -2.17 -3.49
CA PRO A 63 6.02 -3.53 -3.00
C PRO A 63 6.22 -3.67 -1.49
N SER A 64 7.20 -2.96 -0.89
CA SER A 64 7.42 -2.97 0.56
C SER A 64 6.27 -2.31 1.31
N GLN A 65 5.78 -1.18 0.80
CA GLN A 65 4.58 -0.52 1.31
C GLN A 65 3.35 -1.45 1.27
N ILE A 66 3.06 -2.05 0.11
CA ILE A 66 1.91 -2.94 -0.08
C ILE A 66 2.03 -4.19 0.79
N GLY A 67 3.22 -4.79 0.89
CA GLY A 67 3.47 -5.93 1.76
C GLY A 67 3.35 -5.60 3.26
N ARG A 68 3.65 -4.36 3.64
CA ARG A 68 3.49 -3.94 5.03
C ARG A 68 2.04 -3.60 5.39
N ALA A 69 1.31 -2.99 4.44
CA ALA A 69 -0.14 -2.82 4.55
C ALA A 69 -0.86 -4.17 4.66
N SER A 70 -0.46 -5.17 3.86
CA SER A 70 -1.10 -6.49 3.87
C SER A 70 -0.99 -7.21 5.22
N GLN A 71 0.12 -7.03 5.94
CA GLN A 71 0.32 -7.58 7.27
C GLN A 71 -0.63 -7.00 8.31
N LEU A 72 -1.13 -5.78 8.10
CA LEU A 72 -2.00 -5.09 9.04
C LEU A 72 -3.49 -5.40 8.81
N LEU A 73 -3.88 -5.85 7.61
CA LEU A 73 -5.28 -5.99 7.22
C LEU A 73 -6.14 -6.78 8.22
N ALA A 74 -5.67 -7.95 8.67
CA ALA A 74 -6.46 -8.82 9.55
C ALA A 74 -6.73 -8.21 10.94
N GLY A 75 -5.86 -7.35 11.45
CA GLY A 75 -5.97 -6.78 12.79
C GLY A 75 -6.36 -5.30 12.84
N TYR A 76 -6.03 -4.54 11.80
CA TYR A 76 -6.21 -3.09 11.74
C TYR A 76 -7.46 -2.68 10.95
N THR A 77 -7.78 -3.40 9.87
CA THR A 77 -8.94 -3.12 8.99
C THR A 77 -9.62 -4.42 8.53
N PRO A 78 -10.19 -5.22 9.46
CA PRO A 78 -10.77 -6.53 9.16
C PRO A 78 -11.97 -6.46 8.20
N GLU A 79 -12.60 -5.30 8.06
CA GLU A 79 -13.73 -5.04 7.18
C GLU A 79 -13.35 -4.90 5.70
N LEU A 80 -12.07 -4.71 5.38
CA LEU A 80 -11.63 -4.51 4.00
C LEU A 80 -11.48 -5.85 3.25
N PRO A 81 -12.25 -6.09 2.16
CA PRO A 81 -12.07 -7.25 1.28
C PRO A 81 -10.89 -7.02 0.31
N MET A 82 -9.69 -6.77 0.86
CA MET A 82 -8.49 -6.45 0.08
C MET A 82 -7.77 -7.72 -0.37
N VAL A 83 -7.64 -7.90 -1.68
CA VAL A 83 -6.84 -8.94 -2.33
C VAL A 83 -5.49 -8.33 -2.72
N VAL A 84 -4.43 -8.71 -2.02
CA VAL A 84 -3.10 -8.11 -2.24
C VAL A 84 -2.41 -8.75 -3.45
N GLY A 85 -2.28 -8.00 -4.54
CA GLY A 85 -1.60 -8.43 -5.78
C GLY A 85 -0.27 -7.72 -5.98
N THR A 86 0.82 -8.25 -5.41
CA THR A 86 2.15 -7.63 -5.54
C THR A 86 2.74 -7.86 -6.94
N MET A 87 3.04 -6.79 -7.68
CA MET A 87 3.99 -6.85 -8.82
C MET A 87 5.35 -6.34 -8.37
N VAL A 88 6.34 -7.22 -8.28
CA VAL A 88 7.73 -6.86 -7.97
C VAL A 88 8.48 -6.60 -9.29
N ALA A 89 8.92 -5.37 -9.52
CA ALA A 89 9.99 -5.09 -10.47
C ALA A 89 11.25 -4.71 -9.68
N ARG A 90 12.16 -5.69 -9.61
CA ARG A 90 13.49 -5.68 -8.96
C ARG A 90 13.51 -5.24 -7.49
N LEU A 91 13.12 -6.17 -6.62
CA LEU A 91 13.54 -6.15 -5.21
C LEU A 91 14.99 -6.68 -5.15
N GLN A 92 16.00 -5.81 -5.07
CA GLN A 92 17.29 -6.24 -4.50
C GLN A 92 17.15 -6.14 -2.98
N VAL A 93 16.68 -7.20 -2.33
CA VAL A 93 16.88 -7.34 -0.88
C VAL A 93 18.32 -7.78 -0.69
N LYS A 94 19.21 -6.82 -0.46
CA LYS A 94 20.49 -7.11 0.19
C LYS A 94 20.31 -6.69 1.65
N TRP A 95 20.17 -7.67 2.54
CA TRP A 95 20.41 -7.44 3.96
C TRP A 95 21.88 -7.03 4.08
N GLN A 96 22.15 -5.73 4.20
CA GLN A 96 23.44 -5.26 4.67
C GLN A 96 23.35 -5.20 6.20
N THR A 97 23.68 -6.33 6.85
CA THR A 97 24.26 -6.29 8.19
C THR A 97 25.65 -5.66 8.07
N GLY A 98 25.69 -4.33 8.05
CA GLY A 98 26.92 -3.55 8.10
C GLY A 98 27.52 -3.63 9.49
N PHE A 99 28.47 -4.54 9.67
CA PHE A 99 29.46 -4.51 10.73
C PHE A 99 30.32 -3.25 10.54
N PHE A 100 30.14 -2.23 11.39
CA PHE A 100 31.10 -1.14 11.56
C PHE A 100 31.59 -1.17 13.01
N GLY A 101 32.61 -1.98 13.26
CA GLY A 101 33.49 -1.85 14.41
C GLY A 101 34.73 -1.09 13.95
N LEU A 102 34.89 0.14 14.43
CA LEU A 102 36.13 0.90 14.42
C LEU A 102 36.99 0.43 15.60
N SER A 103 38.14 -0.17 15.32
CA SER A 103 39.42 -0.10 16.07
C SER A 103 40.38 -1.15 15.54
#